data_AF-A0A9D9EWD1-F1
#
_entry.id   AF-A0A9D9EWD1-F1
#
_cell.length_a   1.000
_cell.length_b   1.000
_cell.length_c   1.000
_cell.angle_alpha   90.00
_cell.angle_beta   90.00
_cell.angle_gamma   90.00
#
_symmetry.space_group_name_H-M   'P 1'
#
loop_
_entity.id
_entity.type
_entity.pdbx_description
1 polymer ?
#
loop_
_entity_poly.entity_id
_entity_poly.type
_entity_poly.pdbx_seq_one_letter_code
_entity_poly.pdbx_strand_id
1 'polypeptide(L)'
;MTLKELISKVDFESLVPFIEKTEEKHLDSIYEYREAYDILRNMKPSENFKGEATVGWSGKGYGDKQWIGVFHLDGDDWEDALDKEIVIGKNVNLPIEEIAAKCLWEITYYGFTPEHEGFECILGRKIRDIRYLTDTVDMTSDLLQVRTFMGKFHYLWQDVFQ
;
A
#
# COMPACT_ATOMS: atom_id res chain seq x y z
N MET A 1 0.06 3.66 19.57
CA MET A 1 0.81 2.39 19.38
C MET A 1 1.54 2.50 18.05
N THR A 2 2.77 2.02 17.92
CA THR A 2 3.49 2.11 16.63
C THR A 2 3.06 1.00 15.67
N LEU A 3 3.37 1.16 14.37
CA LEU A 3 3.18 0.06 13.40
C LEU A 3 3.97 -1.18 13.84
N LYS A 4 5.19 -1.01 14.34
CA LYS A 4 6.01 -2.13 14.83
C LYS A 4 5.32 -2.90 15.96
N GLU A 5 4.75 -2.18 16.93
CA GLU A 5 4.00 -2.78 18.03
C GLU A 5 2.75 -3.51 17.54
N LEU A 6 2.04 -2.93 16.56
CA LEU A 6 0.85 -3.51 15.97
C LEU A 6 1.15 -4.85 15.29
N ILE A 7 2.14 -4.88 14.38
CA ILE A 7 2.57 -6.09 13.66
C ILE A 7 3.06 -7.18 14.63
N SER A 8 3.71 -6.79 15.73
CA SER A 8 4.24 -7.73 16.71
C SER A 8 3.15 -8.43 17.55
N LYS A 9 1.95 -7.83 17.65
CA LYS A 9 0.82 -8.33 18.46
C LYS A 9 -0.08 -9.33 17.75
N VAL A 10 0.00 -9.42 16.43
CA VAL A 10 -0.87 -10.24 15.59
C VAL A 10 -0.03 -11.26 14.84
N ASP A 11 -0.60 -12.43 14.55
CA ASP A 11 0.03 -13.44 13.70
C ASP A 11 -0.51 -13.34 12.27
N PHE A 12 0.31 -13.67 11.28
CA PHE A 12 -0.04 -13.50 9.86
C PHE A 12 -1.37 -14.21 9.50
N GLU A 13 -1.57 -15.41 10.03
CA GLU A 13 -2.71 -16.28 9.81
C GLU A 13 -4.03 -15.62 10.24
N SER A 14 -3.98 -14.71 11.22
CA SER A 14 -5.13 -13.91 11.65
C SER A 14 -5.47 -12.77 10.69
N LEU A 15 -4.52 -12.35 9.84
CA LEU A 15 -4.68 -11.29 8.84
C LEU A 15 -5.29 -11.82 7.54
N VAL A 16 -5.03 -13.08 7.19
CA VAL A 16 -5.41 -13.70 5.91
C VAL A 16 -6.87 -13.44 5.53
N PRO A 17 -7.88 -13.66 6.40
CA PRO A 17 -9.29 -13.45 6.02
C PRO A 17 -9.60 -11.99 5.64
N PHE A 18 -8.87 -11.03 6.21
CA PHE A 18 -9.05 -9.61 5.93
C PHE A 18 -8.30 -9.17 4.66
N ILE A 19 -7.13 -9.77 4.40
CA ILE A 19 -6.38 -9.57 3.16
C ILE A 19 -7.17 -10.12 1.98
N GLU A 20 -7.64 -11.37 2.06
CA GLU A 20 -8.43 -12.02 1.00
C GLU A 20 -9.72 -11.25 0.67
N LYS A 21 -10.38 -10.69 1.69
CA LYS A 21 -11.57 -9.83 1.50
C LYS A 21 -11.24 -8.50 0.82
N THR A 22 -10.03 -7.99 1.00
CA THR A 22 -9.59 -6.73 0.37
C THR A 22 -9.10 -6.98 -1.06
N GLU A 23 -8.44 -8.11 -1.29
CA GLU A 23 -7.80 -8.53 -2.53
C GLU A 23 -8.61 -9.57 -3.31
N GLU A 24 -9.95 -9.58 -3.24
CA GLU A 24 -10.88 -10.62 -3.74
C GLU A 24 -10.59 -11.24 -5.13
N LYS A 25 -9.69 -10.63 -5.95
CA LYS A 25 -9.30 -11.08 -7.30
C LYS A 25 -7.79 -11.40 -7.49
N HIS A 26 -6.92 -11.19 -6.49
CA HIS A 26 -5.46 -11.33 -6.59
C HIS A 26 -4.86 -12.24 -5.51
N LEU A 27 -5.47 -13.40 -5.26
CA LEU A 27 -5.04 -14.37 -4.25
C LEU A 27 -3.60 -14.89 -4.40
N ASP A 28 -3.01 -14.80 -5.60
CA ASP A 28 -1.62 -15.20 -5.85
C ASP A 28 -0.61 -14.38 -5.02
N SER A 29 -1.02 -13.22 -4.51
CA SER A 29 -0.19 -12.30 -3.71
C SER A 29 -0.08 -12.66 -2.23
N ILE A 30 -0.82 -13.66 -1.72
CA ILE A 30 -0.81 -13.97 -0.26
C ILE A 30 0.58 -14.38 0.24
N TYR A 31 1.38 -15.02 -0.61
CA TYR A 31 2.78 -15.35 -0.29
C TYR A 31 3.65 -14.09 -0.20
N GLU A 32 3.41 -13.09 -1.04
CA GLU A 32 4.14 -11.81 -1.02
C GLU A 32 3.78 -11.02 0.24
N TYR A 33 2.50 -11.03 0.65
CA TYR A 33 2.08 -10.49 1.95
C TYR A 33 2.75 -11.21 3.12
N ARG A 34 2.92 -12.53 3.04
CA ARG A 34 3.61 -13.30 4.08
C ARG A 34 5.07 -12.90 4.19
N GLU A 35 5.78 -12.81 3.08
CA GLU A 35 7.18 -12.38 3.07
C GLU A 35 7.33 -10.96 3.61
N ALA A 36 6.51 -10.01 3.15
CA ALA A 36 6.50 -8.64 3.65
C ALA A 36 6.25 -8.58 5.16
N TYR A 37 5.26 -9.34 5.66
CA TYR A 37 4.96 -9.43 7.08
C TYR A 37 6.15 -9.97 7.88
N ASP A 38 6.78 -11.07 7.43
CA ASP A 38 7.91 -11.67 8.14
C ASP A 38 9.12 -10.72 8.16
N ILE A 39 9.35 -9.97 7.08
CA ILE A 39 10.39 -8.93 7.02
C ILE A 39 10.08 -7.80 8.01
N LEU A 40 8.89 -7.20 7.94
CA LEU A 40 8.47 -6.12 8.85
C LEU A 40 8.50 -6.55 10.33
N ARG A 41 8.12 -7.80 10.62
CA ARG A 41 8.15 -8.36 11.98
C ARG A 41 9.58 -8.51 12.51
N ASN A 42 10.58 -8.74 11.65
CA ASN A 42 11.98 -8.89 12.06
C ASN A 42 12.82 -7.60 11.91
N MET A 43 12.34 -6.63 11.13
CA MET A 43 13.01 -5.34 10.90
C MET A 43 13.02 -4.45 12.15
N LYS A 44 14.08 -3.66 12.34
CA LYS A 44 14.13 -2.65 13.41
C LYS A 44 13.59 -1.32 12.88
N PRO A 45 12.71 -0.63 13.61
CA PRO A 45 12.31 0.72 13.24
C PRO A 45 13.51 1.67 13.29
N SER A 46 13.46 2.72 12.47
CA SER A 46 14.40 3.84 12.55
C SER A 46 14.35 4.51 13.91
N GLU A 47 15.49 5.03 14.37
CA GLU A 47 15.53 5.78 15.62
C GLU A 47 15.09 7.22 15.37
N ASN A 48 13.99 7.65 16.04
CA ASN A 48 13.49 9.02 16.10
C ASN A 48 12.70 9.51 14.88
N PHE A 49 12.08 8.61 14.11
CA PHE A 49 11.17 9.04 13.05
C PHE A 49 9.82 9.41 13.66
N LYS A 50 9.43 10.68 13.55
CA LYS A 50 8.18 11.19 14.14
C LYS A 50 7.13 11.40 13.06
N GLY A 51 6.28 10.40 12.87
CA GLY A 51 5.14 10.45 11.96
C GLY A 51 3.91 9.74 12.51
N GLU A 52 2.76 10.04 11.92
CA GLU A 52 1.49 9.40 12.24
C GLU A 52 0.92 8.77 10.97
N ALA A 53 0.43 7.53 11.10
CA ALA A 53 -0.42 6.90 10.09
C ALA A 53 -1.84 6.82 10.64
N THR A 54 -2.82 7.21 9.82
CA THR A 54 -4.21 7.35 10.29
C THR A 54 -5.09 6.25 9.73
N VAL A 55 -5.96 5.68 10.57
CA VAL A 55 -6.96 4.69 10.17
C VAL A 55 -8.33 5.34 10.25
N GLY A 56 -9.02 5.46 9.12
CA GLY A 56 -10.22 6.28 9.05
C GLY A 56 -11.17 5.95 7.92
N TRP A 57 -12.38 6.48 8.03
CA TRP A 57 -13.38 6.40 6.97
C TRP A 57 -12.97 7.25 5.76
N SER A 58 -13.05 6.63 4.60
CA SER A 58 -12.77 7.21 3.29
C SER A 58 -13.97 7.05 2.36
N GLY A 59 -13.86 7.59 1.15
CA GLY A 59 -14.87 7.44 0.09
C GLY A 59 -15.97 8.49 0.09
N LYS A 60 -15.98 9.45 1.02
CA LYS A 60 -16.89 10.61 0.93
C LYS A 60 -16.57 11.42 -0.33
N GLY A 61 -17.43 11.32 -1.35
CA GLY A 61 -17.29 12.02 -2.62
C GLY A 61 -17.00 11.11 -3.83
N TYR A 62 -16.72 9.83 -3.61
CA TYR A 62 -16.53 8.82 -4.65
C TYR A 62 -17.67 7.80 -4.62
N GLY A 63 -18.88 8.25 -4.97
CA GLY A 63 -20.11 7.44 -4.95
C GLY A 63 -20.65 7.13 -3.54
N ASP A 64 -21.49 6.09 -3.45
CA ASP A 64 -22.19 5.69 -2.21
C ASP A 64 -21.40 4.75 -1.30
N LYS A 65 -20.19 4.33 -1.70
CA LYS A 65 -19.40 3.34 -0.95
C LYS A 65 -18.36 4.03 -0.07
N GLN A 66 -18.60 3.95 1.24
CA GLN A 66 -17.59 4.28 2.24
C GLN A 66 -16.76 3.04 2.58
N TRP A 67 -15.46 3.23 2.79
CA TRP A 67 -14.56 2.17 3.25
C TRP A 67 -13.63 2.71 4.33
N ILE A 68 -13.01 1.82 5.09
CA ILE A 68 -11.96 2.18 6.06
C ILE A 68 -10.61 1.93 5.42
N GLY A 69 -9.81 2.99 5.30
CA GLY A 69 -8.45 2.98 4.76
C GLY A 69 -7.42 3.37 5.81
N VAL A 70 -6.16 3.10 5.48
CA VAL A 70 -4.98 3.60 6.20
C VAL A 70 -4.39 4.70 5.32
N PHE A 71 -3.82 5.73 5.94
CA PHE A 71 -3.21 6.84 5.21
C PHE A 71 -1.86 7.18 5.83
N HIS A 72 -0.95 7.68 4.99
CA HIS A 72 0.39 8.08 5.39
C HIS A 72 1.20 6.88 5.91
N LEU A 73 1.06 5.73 5.27
CA LEU A 73 1.89 4.56 5.52
C LEU A 73 2.61 4.07 4.25
N ASP A 74 2.07 4.43 3.10
CA ASP A 74 2.70 4.29 1.80
C ASP A 74 3.82 5.32 1.58
N GLY A 75 4.81 4.96 0.76
CA GLY A 75 5.80 5.90 0.22
C GLY A 75 7.00 6.25 1.11
N ASP A 76 6.97 5.90 2.40
CA ASP A 76 8.13 6.02 3.30
C ASP A 76 8.96 4.73 3.32
N ASP A 77 10.24 4.87 3.70
CA ASP A 77 11.10 3.71 3.98
C ASP A 77 10.45 2.86 5.09
N TRP A 78 10.53 1.53 4.97
CA TRP A 78 9.82 0.64 5.87
C TRP A 78 10.28 0.79 7.33
N GLU A 79 11.57 1.04 7.56
CA GLU A 79 12.11 1.34 8.89
C GLU A 79 11.47 2.60 9.51
N ASP A 80 11.24 3.63 8.72
CA ASP A 80 10.61 4.89 9.16
C ASP A 80 9.10 4.67 9.40
N ALA A 81 8.43 3.97 8.47
CA ALA A 81 7.02 3.63 8.61
C ALA A 81 6.74 2.76 9.86
N LEU A 82 7.68 1.91 10.26
CA LEU A 82 7.58 1.07 11.46
C LEU A 82 7.56 1.89 12.78
N ASP A 83 8.20 3.06 12.82
CA ASP A 83 8.22 3.95 14.00
C ASP A 83 6.97 4.83 14.08
N LYS A 84 6.18 4.94 13.00
CA LYS A 84 4.97 5.78 12.98
C LYS A 84 3.94 5.33 14.00
N GLU A 85 3.31 6.31 14.65
CA GLU A 85 2.16 6.09 15.50
C GLU A 85 0.89 5.81 14.66
N ILE A 86 0.21 4.71 14.96
CA ILE A 86 -1.09 4.38 14.38
C ILE A 86 -2.19 5.10 15.15
N VAL A 87 -2.82 6.06 14.49
CA VAL A 87 -3.93 6.85 15.03
C VAL A 87 -5.26 6.34 14.47
N ILE A 88 -6.04 5.67 15.31
CA ILE A 88 -7.34 5.11 14.94
C ILE A 88 -8.44 6.17 15.11
N GLY A 89 -9.19 6.43 14.05
CA GLY A 89 -10.31 7.38 14.08
C GLY A 89 -11.40 6.96 15.09
N LYS A 90 -12.00 7.92 15.79
CA LYS A 90 -12.97 7.68 16.87
C LYS A 90 -14.19 6.81 16.50
N ASN A 91 -14.54 6.76 15.22
CA ASN A 91 -15.70 6.02 14.70
C ASN A 91 -15.28 4.73 13.96
N VAL A 92 -14.03 4.30 14.13
CA VAL A 92 -13.52 3.04 13.58
C VAL A 92 -13.57 2.01 14.70
N ASN A 93 -14.42 1.00 14.53
CA ASN A 93 -14.54 -0.14 15.44
C ASN A 93 -14.22 -1.43 14.68
N LEU A 94 -12.94 -1.66 14.43
CA LEU A 94 -12.41 -2.84 13.76
C LEU A 94 -11.54 -3.64 14.74
N PRO A 95 -11.48 -4.98 14.60
CA PRO A 95 -10.53 -5.79 15.36
C PRO A 95 -9.09 -5.42 14.98
N ILE A 96 -8.14 -5.65 15.88
CA ILE A 96 -6.74 -5.24 15.70
C ILE A 96 -6.10 -5.96 14.50
N GLU A 97 -6.55 -7.19 14.22
CA GLU A 97 -6.16 -8.01 13.08
C GLU A 97 -6.58 -7.37 11.75
N GLU A 98 -7.81 -6.82 11.67
CA GLU A 98 -8.24 -6.12 10.45
C GLU A 98 -7.48 -4.81 10.26
N ILE A 99 -7.17 -4.08 11.34
CA ILE A 99 -6.36 -2.87 11.28
C ILE A 99 -4.95 -3.21 10.80
N ALA A 100 -4.33 -4.26 11.34
CA ALA A 100 -3.02 -4.72 10.94
C ALA A 100 -2.98 -5.20 9.49
N ALA A 101 -4.01 -5.92 9.02
CA ALA A 101 -4.13 -6.34 7.63
C ALA A 101 -4.20 -5.13 6.68
N LYS A 102 -4.98 -4.11 7.04
CA LYS A 102 -5.07 -2.85 6.27
C LYS A 102 -3.76 -2.06 6.28
N CYS A 103 -3.02 -2.06 7.39
CA CYS A 103 -1.70 -1.43 7.46
C CYS A 103 -0.69 -2.19 6.60
N LEU A 104 -0.72 -3.53 6.63
CA LEU A 104 0.13 -4.37 5.79
C LEU A 104 -0.15 -4.11 4.30
N TRP A 105 -1.43 -3.98 3.93
CA TRP A 105 -1.84 -3.61 2.57
C TRP A 105 -1.28 -2.26 2.14
N GLU A 106 -1.42 -1.23 2.98
CA GLU A 106 -1.00 0.15 2.67
C GLU A 106 0.52 0.28 2.54
N ILE A 107 1.29 -0.31 3.46
CA ILE A 107 2.77 -0.24 3.41
C ILE A 107 3.34 -0.99 2.19
N THR A 108 2.65 -2.03 1.72
CA THR A 108 3.01 -2.77 0.50
C THR A 108 2.36 -2.20 -0.76
N TYR A 109 1.74 -1.02 -0.72
CA TYR A 109 0.98 -0.47 -1.84
C TYR A 109 1.81 -0.31 -3.12
N TYR A 110 3.09 0.06 -2.98
CA TYR A 110 4.00 0.17 -4.12
C TYR A 110 4.71 -1.15 -4.42
N GLY A 111 4.71 -2.13 -3.51
CA GLY A 111 5.22 -3.49 -3.64
C GLY A 111 5.69 -4.12 -2.31
N PHE A 112 6.25 -5.34 -2.37
CA PHE A 112 6.36 -6.26 -1.22
C PHE A 112 7.74 -6.40 -0.57
N THR A 113 8.70 -5.52 -0.87
CA THR A 113 10.07 -5.63 -0.33
C THR A 113 10.49 -4.32 0.35
N PRO A 114 11.48 -4.32 1.25
CA PRO A 114 12.01 -3.08 1.81
C PRO A 114 12.78 -2.23 0.82
N GLU A 115 13.42 -2.86 -0.18
CA GLU A 115 14.22 -2.17 -1.20
C GLU A 115 13.37 -1.39 -2.20
N HIS A 116 12.20 -0.91 -1.77
CA HIS A 116 11.34 -0.06 -2.55
C HIS A 116 12.11 1.16 -3.00
N GLU A 117 12.33 1.18 -4.30
CA GLU A 117 12.56 2.39 -5.04
C GLU A 117 11.38 3.30 -4.76
N GLY A 118 11.57 4.36 -3.96
CA GLY A 118 10.51 5.37 -3.76
C GLY A 118 9.93 5.82 -5.11
N PHE A 119 8.73 6.39 -5.11
CA PHE A 119 8.02 6.82 -6.33
C PHE A 119 8.92 7.54 -7.36
N GLU A 120 9.84 8.38 -6.87
CA GLU A 120 10.87 9.08 -7.63
C GLU A 120 11.89 8.16 -8.33
N CYS A 121 12.29 7.06 -7.69
CA CYS A 121 13.18 6.06 -8.27
C CYS A 121 12.48 5.21 -9.34
N ILE A 122 11.23 4.78 -9.11
CA ILE A 122 10.42 4.05 -10.11
C ILE A 122 10.16 4.92 -11.34
N LEU A 123 9.76 6.18 -11.15
CA LEU A 123 9.63 7.16 -12.23
C LEU A 123 10.99 7.42 -12.91
N GLY A 124 12.04 7.60 -12.12
CA GLY A 124 13.39 7.89 -12.61
C GLY A 124 14.01 6.75 -13.42
N ARG A 125 13.72 5.47 -13.12
CA ARG A 125 14.11 4.32 -13.96
C ARG A 125 13.29 4.25 -15.23
N LYS A 126 11.96 4.38 -15.17
CA LYS A 126 11.12 4.41 -16.38
C LYS A 126 11.51 5.54 -17.34
N ILE A 127 11.82 6.74 -16.84
CA ILE A 127 12.30 7.86 -17.66
C ILE A 127 13.69 7.58 -18.26
N ARG A 128 14.55 6.84 -17.55
CA ARG A 128 15.88 6.43 -18.06
C ARG A 128 15.76 5.34 -19.12
N ASP A 129 14.89 4.35 -18.91
CA ASP A 129 14.62 3.29 -19.90
C ASP A 129 13.97 3.85 -21.16
N ILE A 130 13.08 4.85 -21.03
CA ILE A 130 12.56 5.62 -22.18
C ILE A 130 13.70 6.33 -22.93
N ARG A 131 14.66 6.94 -22.22
CA ARG A 131 15.82 7.60 -22.86
C ARG A 131 16.75 6.66 -23.63
N TYR A 132 16.75 5.36 -23.31
CA TYR A 132 17.45 4.34 -24.10
C TYR A 132 16.63 3.83 -25.30
N LEU A 133 15.32 4.10 -25.34
CA LEU A 133 14.40 3.68 -26.40
C LEU A 133 14.04 4.82 -27.37
N THR A 134 14.30 6.09 -27.01
CA THR A 134 14.00 7.27 -27.85
C THR A 134 15.07 7.54 -28.91
N ASP A 135 15.36 6.55 -29.75
CA ASP A 135 15.61 6.87 -31.16
C ASP A 135 14.31 6.86 -31.97
N THR A 136 13.18 6.41 -31.41
CA THR A 136 11.87 6.67 -32.02
C THR A 136 10.76 6.76 -30.97
N VAL A 137 9.88 7.75 -31.15
CA VAL A 137 8.49 7.86 -30.66
C VAL A 137 8.23 8.77 -29.43
N ASP A 138 7.10 9.48 -29.56
CA ASP A 138 6.63 10.72 -28.94
C ASP A 138 6.15 10.56 -27.48
N MET A 139 6.73 11.37 -26.57
CA MET A 139 6.45 11.38 -25.11
C MET A 139 4.96 11.53 -24.74
N THR A 140 4.13 12.05 -25.65
CA THR A 140 2.70 12.23 -25.39
C THR A 140 1.92 10.92 -25.44
N SER A 141 2.39 9.93 -26.20
CA SER A 141 1.77 8.59 -26.30
C SER A 141 2.02 7.75 -25.04
N ASP A 142 3.20 7.84 -24.43
CA ASP A 142 3.59 6.99 -23.30
C ASP A 142 3.06 7.48 -21.95
N LEU A 143 2.91 8.80 -21.77
CA LEU A 143 2.11 9.33 -20.66
C LEU A 143 0.64 8.96 -20.81
N LEU A 144 0.13 8.86 -22.05
CA LEU A 144 -1.19 8.29 -22.30
C LEU A 144 -1.20 6.79 -21.98
N GLN A 145 -0.15 6.01 -22.23
CA GLN A 145 -0.09 4.60 -21.82
C GLN A 145 0.04 4.42 -20.31
N VAL A 146 0.79 5.26 -19.60
CA VAL A 146 0.83 5.27 -18.12
C VAL A 146 -0.53 5.72 -17.57
N ARG A 147 -1.18 6.69 -18.21
CA ARG A 147 -2.56 7.11 -17.90
C ARG A 147 -3.61 6.13 -18.40
N THR A 148 -3.30 5.21 -19.31
CA THR A 148 -4.16 4.10 -19.77
C THR A 148 -3.86 2.84 -18.98
N PHE A 149 -2.71 2.73 -18.31
CA PHE A 149 -2.40 1.68 -17.34
C PHE A 149 -3.00 2.06 -15.98
N MET A 150 -2.76 3.28 -15.50
CA MET A 150 -3.47 3.87 -14.36
C MET A 150 -4.95 4.15 -14.67
N GLY A 151 -5.27 4.43 -15.93
CA GLY A 151 -6.65 4.54 -16.42
C GLY A 151 -7.32 3.20 -16.62
N LYS A 152 -6.60 2.12 -16.95
CA LYS A 152 -7.13 0.75 -16.89
C LYS A 152 -7.36 0.33 -15.45
N PHE A 153 -6.58 0.81 -14.49
CA PHE A 153 -6.92 0.71 -13.06
C PHE A 153 -8.17 1.54 -12.68
N HIS A 154 -8.38 2.70 -13.32
CA HIS A 154 -9.60 3.51 -13.17
C HIS A 154 -10.84 2.90 -13.88
N TYR A 155 -10.66 2.18 -15.00
CA TYR A 155 -11.72 1.45 -15.71
C TYR A 155 -12.00 0.08 -15.09
N LEU A 156 -10.99 -0.59 -14.51
CA LEU A 156 -11.17 -1.82 -13.72
C LEU A 156 -11.96 -1.57 -12.43
N TRP A 157 -12.01 -0.31 -11.95
CA TRP A 157 -12.89 0.11 -10.85
C TRP A 157 -14.37 0.26 -11.26
N GLN A 158 -14.69 0.38 -12.56
CA GLN A 158 -16.09 0.40 -13.03
C GLN A 158 -16.66 -1.01 -13.27
N ASP A 159 -15.82 -1.99 -13.62
CA ASP A 159 -16.29 -3.34 -13.97
C ASP A 159 -16.30 -4.33 -12.79
N VAL A 160 -15.80 -3.95 -11.61
CA VAL A 160 -15.83 -4.80 -10.40
C VAL A 160 -17.16 -4.70 -9.64
N PHE A 161 -18.04 -3.75 -9.97
CA PHE A 161 -19.35 -3.57 -9.32
C PHE A 161 -20.50 -3.36 -10.32
N GLN A 162 -20.77 -4.39 -11.13
CA GLN A 162 -22.14 -4.66 -11.62
C GLN A 162 -22.77 -5.78 -10.81
#